data_AF-A0A7C7C5M6-F1
#
_entry.id   AF-A0A7C7C5M6-F1
#
_cell.length_a   1.000
_cell.length_b   1.000
_cell.length_c   1.000
_cell.angle_alpha   90.00
_cell.angle_beta   90.00
_cell.angle_gamma   90.00
#
_symmetry.space_group_name_H-M   'P 1'
#
loop_
_entity.id
_entity.type
_entity.pdbx_description
1 polymer ?
#
loop_
_entity_poly.entity_id
_entity_poly.type
_entity_poly.pdbx_seq_one_letter_code
_entity_poly.pdbx_strand_id
1 'polypeptide(L)'
;MQIAETIQQQLGGNRFIAMTGSKNFMATPQTEKAFAGLRMDLKPNQSGANRLHIYYNTRTDSYDMYFYKGTLNKKTFDYKITKEQRFNDVYCDQLQCVFTQVTGMYTTLAPVLLAGI
;
A
#
# COMPACT_ATOMS: atom_id res chain seq x y z
N MET A 1 -8.88 -8.63 16.30
CA MET A 1 -8.22 -8.72 14.98
C MET A 1 -7.60 -7.37 14.67
N GLN A 2 -6.31 -7.31 14.32
CA GLN A 2 -5.64 -6.02 14.06
C GLN A 2 -5.91 -5.59 12.61
N ILE A 3 -6.33 -4.34 12.38
CA ILE A 3 -6.65 -3.79 11.04
C ILE A 3 -5.50 -4.03 10.04
N ALA A 4 -4.26 -3.91 10.48
CA ALA A 4 -3.08 -4.15 9.67
C ALA A 4 -2.99 -5.60 9.15
N GLU A 5 -3.32 -6.60 9.98
CA GLU A 5 -3.34 -8.02 9.58
C GLU A 5 -4.45 -8.26 8.56
N THR A 6 -5.62 -7.66 8.75
CA THR A 6 -6.74 -7.75 7.80
C THR A 6 -6.34 -7.21 6.42
N ILE A 7 -5.74 -6.01 6.37
CA ILE A 7 -5.28 -5.41 5.12
C ILE A 7 -4.24 -6.31 4.43
N GLN A 8 -3.31 -6.87 5.20
CA GLN A 8 -2.31 -7.78 4.65
C GLN A 8 -2.95 -9.02 4.03
N GLN A 9 -3.95 -9.61 4.68
CA GLN A 9 -4.67 -10.77 4.14
C GLN A 9 -5.46 -10.41 2.86
N GLN A 10 -6.13 -9.26 2.83
CA GLN A 10 -6.88 -8.79 1.65
C GLN A 10 -5.98 -8.50 0.44
N LEU A 11 -4.74 -8.05 0.69
CA LEU A 11 -3.72 -7.93 -0.36
C LEU A 11 -3.24 -9.28 -0.92
N GLY A 12 -3.54 -10.40 -0.24
CA GLY A 12 -3.11 -11.75 -0.62
C GLY A 12 -2.16 -12.42 0.38
N GLY A 13 -1.94 -11.83 1.56
CA GLY A 13 -1.20 -12.42 2.66
C GLY A 13 0.24 -12.79 2.28
N ASN A 14 0.66 -14.02 2.64
CA ASN A 14 2.01 -14.50 2.33
C ASN A 14 2.29 -14.60 0.83
N ARG A 15 1.26 -14.82 -0.01
CA ARG A 15 1.43 -14.87 -1.46
C ARG A 15 1.78 -13.49 -2.01
N PHE A 16 1.14 -12.44 -1.51
CA PHE A 16 1.47 -11.06 -1.86
C PHE A 16 2.94 -10.73 -1.57
N ILE A 17 3.45 -11.14 -0.41
CA ILE A 17 4.85 -10.95 -0.03
C ILE A 17 5.78 -11.70 -1.00
N ALA A 18 5.48 -12.97 -1.27
CA ALA A 18 6.28 -13.79 -2.17
C ALA A 18 6.32 -13.23 -3.60
N MET A 19 5.19 -12.73 -4.11
CA MET A 19 5.07 -12.22 -5.48
C MET A 19 5.67 -10.83 -5.67
N THR A 20 5.53 -9.93 -4.69
CA THR A 20 5.92 -8.52 -4.84
C THR A 20 7.28 -8.20 -4.21
N GLY A 21 7.75 -9.04 -3.28
CA GLY A 21 8.95 -8.77 -2.49
C GLY A 21 8.82 -7.57 -1.54
N SER A 22 7.59 -7.11 -1.27
CA SER A 22 7.30 -6.06 -0.29
C SER A 22 7.71 -6.49 1.12
N LYS A 23 8.15 -5.55 1.94
CA LYS A 23 8.74 -5.85 3.26
C LYS A 23 8.51 -4.72 4.27
N ASN A 24 9.01 -4.91 5.48
CA ASN A 24 8.95 -3.92 6.57
C ASN A 24 7.51 -3.46 6.85
N PHE A 25 6.60 -4.43 6.96
CA PHE A 25 5.20 -4.19 7.29
C PHE A 25 5.09 -3.61 8.70
N MET A 26 4.41 -2.48 8.83
CA MET A 26 4.22 -1.76 10.08
C MET A 26 2.76 -1.39 10.22
N ALA A 27 2.15 -1.79 11.33
CA ALA A 27 0.83 -1.33 11.71
C ALA A 27 0.88 0.15 12.06
N THR A 28 -0.04 0.93 11.53
CA THR A 28 -0.26 2.32 11.93
C THR A 28 -1.45 2.34 12.88
N PRO A 29 -1.29 2.77 14.14
CA PRO A 29 -2.39 2.83 15.08
C PRO A 29 -3.37 3.96 14.70
N GLN A 30 -4.63 3.79 15.06
CA GLN A 30 -5.60 4.87 14.96
C GLN A 30 -5.21 6.01 15.90
N THR A 31 -5.28 7.23 15.40
CA THR A 31 -5.09 8.46 16.17
C THR A 31 -6.21 9.44 15.84
N GLU A 32 -6.30 10.55 16.58
CA GLU A 32 -7.24 11.62 16.27
C GLU A 32 -7.06 12.20 14.85
N LYS A 33 -5.84 12.08 14.29
CA LYS A 33 -5.46 12.69 13.01
C LYS A 33 -5.31 11.70 11.86
N ALA A 34 -5.31 10.40 12.13
CA ALA A 34 -5.06 9.37 11.15
C ALA A 34 -5.78 8.07 11.50
N PHE A 35 -6.39 7.45 10.50
CA PHE A 35 -6.98 6.13 10.64
C PHE A 35 -5.93 5.05 10.87
N ALA A 36 -6.34 3.94 11.48
CA ALA A 36 -5.49 2.76 11.56
C ALA A 36 -5.19 2.21 10.15
N GLY A 37 -4.06 1.54 10.00
CA GLY A 37 -3.63 1.10 8.68
C GLY A 37 -2.42 0.18 8.67
N LEU A 38 -1.92 -0.05 7.46
CA LEU A 38 -0.73 -0.84 7.18
C LEU A 38 0.20 -0.05 6.26
N ARG A 39 1.45 0.10 6.68
CA ARG A 39 2.52 0.63 5.83
C ARG A 39 3.49 -0.49 5.47
N MET A 40 4.03 -0.46 4.25
CA MET A 40 5.11 -1.33 3.81
C MET A 40 6.11 -0.59 2.92
N ASP A 41 7.29 -1.18 2.77
CA ASP A 41 8.29 -0.77 1.80
C ASP A 41 8.16 -1.62 0.53
N LEU A 42 8.26 -0.96 -0.63
CA LEU A 42 8.11 -1.56 -1.96
C LEU A 42 9.48 -1.78 -2.62
N LYS A 43 9.56 -2.83 -3.45
CA LYS A 43 10.68 -3.03 -4.38
C LYS A 43 10.66 -1.98 -5.50
N PRO A 44 11.77 -1.76 -6.23
CA PRO A 44 11.75 -0.96 -7.45
C PRO A 44 10.63 -1.42 -8.39
N ASN A 45 9.78 -0.48 -8.81
CA ASN A 45 8.53 -0.76 -9.52
C ASN A 45 8.19 0.41 -10.46
N GLN A 46 7.16 0.26 -11.28
CA GLN A 46 6.83 1.18 -12.37
C GLN A 46 6.54 2.62 -11.90
N SER A 47 5.88 2.82 -10.75
CA SER A 47 5.59 4.16 -10.23
C SER A 47 6.83 4.90 -9.69
N GLY A 48 7.89 4.16 -9.37
CA GLY A 48 9.05 4.66 -8.63
C GLY A 48 8.78 4.94 -7.14
N ALA A 49 7.58 4.67 -6.62
CA ALA A 49 7.28 4.72 -5.19
C ALA A 49 8.07 3.62 -4.46
N ASN A 50 8.50 3.89 -3.22
CA ASN A 50 9.17 2.91 -2.38
C ASN A 50 8.41 2.60 -1.09
N ARG A 51 7.25 3.23 -0.91
CA ARG A 51 6.36 3.02 0.23
C ARG A 51 4.92 3.02 -0.24
N LEU A 52 4.14 2.15 0.38
CA LEU A 52 2.68 2.15 0.33
C LEU A 52 2.17 2.26 1.76
N HIS A 53 1.23 3.18 1.98
CA HIS A 53 0.45 3.27 3.20
C HIS A 53 -1.02 3.08 2.85
N ILE A 54 -1.68 2.12 3.50
CA ILE A 54 -3.10 1.85 3.35
C ILE A 54 -3.76 2.21 4.68
N TYR A 55 -4.70 3.15 4.64
CA TYR A 55 -5.50 3.56 5.79
C TYR A 55 -6.90 2.99 5.67
N TYR A 56 -7.49 2.53 6.77
CA TYR A 56 -8.85 2.00 6.80
C TYR A 56 -9.84 3.06 7.33
N ASN A 57 -10.77 3.49 6.49
CA ASN A 57 -11.80 4.44 6.87
C ASN A 57 -13.02 3.69 7.45
N THR A 58 -13.17 3.75 8.78
CA THR A 58 -14.26 3.07 9.50
C THR A 58 -15.65 3.61 9.20
N ARG A 59 -15.77 4.81 8.61
CA ARG A 59 -17.07 5.44 8.32
C ARG A 59 -17.68 4.93 7.03
N THR A 60 -16.84 4.61 6.05
CA THR A 60 -17.22 4.22 4.70
C THR A 60 -16.92 2.75 4.41
N ASP A 61 -16.25 2.05 5.33
CA ASP A 61 -15.75 0.68 5.14
C ASP A 61 -14.91 0.56 3.85
N SER A 62 -14.03 1.54 3.66
CA SER A 62 -13.16 1.66 2.48
C SER A 62 -11.72 1.96 2.90
N TYR A 63 -10.80 1.96 1.92
CA TYR A 63 -9.38 2.19 2.12
C TYR A 63 -8.88 3.40 1.33
N ASP A 64 -7.92 4.12 1.93
CA ASP A 64 -7.11 5.12 1.24
C ASP A 64 -5.70 4.56 1.02
N MET A 65 -5.32 4.39 -0.24
CA MET A 65 -3.99 3.91 -0.64
C MET A 65 -3.11 5.08 -1.05
N TYR A 66 -2.02 5.29 -0.32
CA TYR A 66 -1.03 6.34 -0.57
C TYR A 66 0.33 5.75 -0.92
N PHE A 67 0.69 5.90 -2.18
CA PHE A 67 1.98 5.52 -2.73
C PHE A 67 2.89 6.74 -2.77
N TYR A 68 4.13 6.58 -2.34
CA TYR A 68 5.12 7.66 -2.41
C TYR A 68 6.55 7.14 -2.39
N LYS A 69 7.47 7.99 -2.84
CA LYS A 69 8.91 7.79 -2.69
C LYS A 69 9.45 8.67 -1.56
N GLY A 70 9.78 8.02 -0.45
CA GLY A 70 10.48 8.58 0.69
C GLY A 70 11.98 8.46 0.58
N THR A 71 12.72 9.57 0.59
CA THR A 71 14.19 9.58 0.56
C THR A 71 14.74 10.37 1.73
N LEU A 72 15.58 9.72 2.55
CA LEU A 72 16.35 10.41 3.59
C LEU A 72 17.70 10.83 3.02
N ASN A 73 17.99 12.12 3.05
CA ASN A 73 19.34 12.62 2.78
C ASN A 73 20.22 12.30 3.99
N LYS A 74 21.16 11.36 3.85
CA LYS A 74 22.02 10.94 4.96
C LYS A 74 22.99 12.01 5.45
N LYS A 75 23.24 13.07 4.66
CA LYS A 75 24.16 14.16 5.01
C LYS A 75 23.45 15.25 5.82
N THR A 76 22.25 15.64 5.38
CA THR A 76 21.49 16.73 6.01
C THR A 76 20.41 16.23 6.97
N PHE A 77 20.14 14.92 6.97
CA PHE A 77 19.02 14.28 7.68
C PHE A 77 17.62 14.74 7.25
N ASP A 78 17.53 15.47 6.12
CA ASP A 78 16.26 15.88 5.56
C ASP A 78 15.53 14.70 4.93
N TYR A 79 14.24 14.58 5.22
CA TYR A 79 13.37 13.58 4.63
C TYR A 79 12.48 14.21 3.56
N LYS A 80 12.61 13.73 2.32
CA LYS A 80 11.86 14.21 1.16
C LYS A 80 10.86 13.17 0.69
N ILE A 81 9.63 13.62 0.43
CA ILE A 81 8.58 12.84 -0.24
C ILE A 81 8.46 13.31 -1.70
N THR A 82 8.32 12.36 -2.62
CA THR A 82 8.12 12.60 -4.07
C THR A 82 7.28 11.47 -4.67
N LYS A 83 6.89 11.57 -5.96
CA LYS A 83 6.19 10.50 -6.71
C LYS A 83 4.91 10.02 -6.00
N GLU A 84 4.16 10.99 -5.48
CA GLU A 84 2.95 10.75 -4.71
C GLU A 84 1.79 10.36 -5.61
N GLN A 85 1.06 9.32 -5.23
CA GLN A 85 -0.21 8.92 -5.83
C GLN A 85 -1.17 8.49 -4.72
N ARG A 86 -2.42 8.95 -4.78
CA ARG A 86 -3.46 8.66 -3.79
C ARG A 86 -4.70 8.12 -4.47
N PHE A 87 -5.28 7.11 -3.85
CA PHE A 87 -6.54 6.49 -4.26
C PHE A 87 -7.39 6.36 -3.01
N ASN A 88 -8.55 7.02 -3.00
CA ASN A 88 -9.48 7.00 -1.88
C ASN A 88 -10.67 6.12 -2.23
N ASP A 89 -11.44 5.73 -1.22
CA ASP A 89 -12.66 4.92 -1.38
C ASP A 89 -12.42 3.59 -2.13
N VAL A 90 -11.23 3.01 -1.92
CA VAL A 90 -10.87 1.71 -2.49
C VAL A 90 -11.53 0.62 -1.65
N TYR A 91 -12.30 -0.27 -2.28
CA TYR A 91 -12.90 -1.41 -1.59
C TYR A 91 -11.91 -2.57 -1.42
N CYS A 92 -12.23 -3.50 -0.51
CA CYS A 92 -11.32 -4.59 -0.15
C CYS A 92 -10.91 -5.48 -1.34
N ASP A 93 -11.81 -5.69 -2.29
CA ASP A 93 -11.61 -6.45 -3.53
C ASP A 93 -10.79 -5.68 -4.59
N GLN A 94 -10.68 -4.36 -4.45
CA GLN A 94 -9.94 -3.49 -5.37
C GLN A 94 -8.46 -3.29 -4.98
N LEU A 95 -8.08 -3.57 -3.72
CA LEU A 95 -6.73 -3.32 -3.18
C LEU A 95 -5.61 -3.90 -4.06
N GLN A 96 -5.77 -5.15 -4.52
CA GLN A 96 -4.78 -5.82 -5.36
C GLN A 96 -4.73 -5.25 -6.78
N CYS A 97 -5.89 -4.84 -7.32
CA CYS A 97 -5.99 -4.22 -8.64
C CYS A 97 -5.27 -2.86 -8.65
N VAL A 98 -5.59 -1.98 -7.70
CA VAL A 98 -4.95 -0.66 -7.56
C VAL A 98 -3.43 -0.82 -7.33
N PHE A 99 -3.02 -1.76 -6.48
CA PHE A 99 -1.61 -2.06 -6.27
C PHE A 99 -0.90 -2.44 -7.58
N THR A 100 -1.48 -3.36 -8.34
CA THR A 100 -0.91 -3.85 -9.61
C THR A 100 -0.87 -2.73 -10.63
N GLN A 101 -1.93 -1.92 -10.74
CA GLN A 101 -2.00 -0.79 -11.66
C GLN A 101 -0.90 0.25 -11.39
N VAL A 102 -0.64 0.57 -10.12
CA VAL A 102 0.37 1.59 -9.77
C VAL A 102 1.79 1.02 -9.88
N THR A 103 2.02 -0.19 -9.38
CA THR A 103 3.38 -0.73 -9.25
C THR A 103 3.82 -1.55 -10.48
N GLY A 104 2.89 -2.05 -11.28
CA GLY A 104 3.16 -3.04 -12.32
C GLY A 104 3.51 -4.43 -11.79
N MET A 105 3.40 -4.67 -10.48
CA MET A 105 3.71 -5.96 -9.84
C MET A 105 2.43 -6.78 -9.62
N TYR A 106 2.43 -8.02 -10.09
CA TYR A 106 1.35 -8.95 -9.81
C TYR A 106 1.37 -9.42 -8.35
N THR A 107 0.19 -9.56 -7.75
CA THR A 107 0.01 -10.01 -6.36
C THR A 107 -0.27 -11.51 -6.26
N THR A 108 -0.60 -12.16 -7.37
CA THR A 108 -0.83 -13.61 -7.48
C THR A 108 -0.32 -14.14 -8.83
N LEU A 109 -0.25 -15.47 -8.99
CA LEU A 109 0.21 -16.11 -10.24
C LEU A 109 -0.80 -15.98 -11.40
N ALA A 110 -2.08 -15.77 -11.11
CA ALA A 110 -3.08 -15.48 -12.12
C ALA A 110 -3.15 -13.96 -12.33
N PRO A 111 -3.24 -13.47 -13.58
CA PRO A 111 -3.45 -12.06 -13.81
C PRO A 111 -4.78 -11.65 -13.16
N VAL A 112 -4.73 -10.68 -12.25
CA VAL A 112 -5.93 -9.97 -11.82
C VAL A 112 -6.43 -9.27 -13.09
N LEU A 113 -7.63 -9.61 -13.55
CA LEU A 113 -8.24 -8.96 -14.70
C LEU A 113 -8.29 -7.46 -14.40
N LEU A 114 -7.47 -6.67 -15.10
CA LEU A 114 -7.53 -5.22 -15.12
C LEU A 114 -8.79 -4.83 -15.91
N ALA A 115 -9.97 -5.17 -15.39
CA ALA A 115 -11.22 -4.62 -15.87
C ALA A 115 -11.20 -3.13 -15.51
N GLY A 116 -11.22 -2.28 -16.54
CA GLY A 116 -11.06 -0.84 -16.42
C GLY A 116 -11.94 -0.27 -15.30
N ILE A 117 -11.28 0.36 -14.34
CA ILE A 117 -11.87 1.31 -13.40
C ILE A 117 -11.88 2.67 -14.09
#